data_AF-X1MAW5-F1
#
_entry.id   AF-X1MAW5-F1
#
_cell.length_a   1.000
_cell.length_b   1.000
_cell.length_c   1.000
_cell.angle_alpha   90.00
_cell.angle_beta   90.00
_cell.angle_gamma   90.00
#
_symmetry.space_group_name_H-M   'P 1'
#
loop_
_entity.id
_entity.type
_entity.pdbx_description
1 polymer ?
#
loop_
_entity_poly.entity_id
_entity_poly.type
_entity_poly.pdbx_seq_one_letter_code
_entity_poly.pdbx_strand_id
1 'polypeptide(L)'
;MKEVAYIYINGKFLKVERNTGLNLPFSVGVTRQIKIGEKNDIVIGVKAGRWCSLFGLHRSVKLSAHSQCLDKNWKICEGLFEQREGWYKTNYDDSTWDEVDVPVKEEKGRCGGIIWYRRKVNLKTPEGYVAPLRLTIKATSSKALIYFNGVSIGRYAEIGPQEDFYVYEDLIKKENTIAIAVDGREKNPRLGTVSISPYYIAKKVDIELSQIW
;
A
#
# COMPACT_ATOMS: atom_id res chain seq x y z
N MET A 1 -21.99 8.78 16.73
CA MET A 1 -22.71 8.03 17.76
C MET A 1 -21.89 6.81 18.13
N LYS A 2 -21.68 6.53 19.43
CA LYS A 2 -20.93 5.35 19.90
C LYS A 2 -21.93 4.38 20.53
N GLU A 3 -22.06 3.20 19.94
CA GLU A 3 -22.76 2.10 20.57
C GLU A 3 -21.80 1.38 21.51
N VAL A 4 -22.33 0.94 22.64
CA VAL A 4 -21.53 0.33 23.70
C VAL A 4 -22.17 -0.99 24.09
N ALA A 5 -21.41 -2.07 24.03
CA ALA A 5 -21.83 -3.38 24.51
C ALA A 5 -21.10 -3.72 25.81
N TYR A 6 -21.87 -4.13 26.82
CA TYR A 6 -21.38 -4.62 28.11
C TYR A 6 -21.52 -6.13 28.13
N ILE A 7 -20.44 -6.84 28.42
CA ILE A 7 -20.42 -8.29 28.34
C ILE A 7 -20.18 -8.86 29.73
N TYR A 8 -21.02 -9.81 30.13
CA TYR A 8 -20.90 -10.56 31.38
C TYR A 8 -20.96 -12.05 31.10
N ILE A 9 -20.18 -12.82 31.84
CA ILE A 9 -20.17 -14.28 31.80
C ILE A 9 -20.36 -14.79 33.23
N ASN A 10 -21.37 -15.63 33.46
CA ASN A 10 -21.70 -16.20 34.77
C ASN A 10 -21.80 -15.13 35.88
N GLY A 11 -22.48 -14.01 35.57
CA GLY A 11 -22.65 -12.86 36.47
C GLY A 11 -21.41 -11.97 36.66
N LYS A 12 -20.25 -12.34 36.11
CA LYS A 12 -19.02 -11.54 36.20
C LYS A 12 -18.86 -10.63 35.00
N PHE A 13 -18.58 -9.36 35.26
CA PHE A 13 -18.25 -8.39 34.21
C PHE A 13 -16.96 -8.81 33.49
N LEU A 14 -17.01 -8.86 32.16
CA LEU A 14 -15.88 -9.24 31.32
C LEU A 14 -15.21 -8.02 30.69
N LYS A 15 -15.97 -7.27 29.88
CA LYS A 15 -15.45 -6.14 29.09
C LYS A 15 -16.58 -5.21 28.63
N VAL A 16 -16.23 -3.94 28.42
CA VAL A 16 -17.02 -3.01 27.60
C VAL A 16 -16.42 -2.96 26.19
N GLU A 17 -17.21 -3.26 25.19
CA GLU A 17 -16.86 -3.06 23.78
C GLU A 17 -17.42 -1.73 23.30
N ARG A 18 -16.56 -0.91 22.68
CA ARG A 18 -16.94 0.44 22.20
C ARG A 18 -16.67 0.50 20.71
N ASN A 19 -17.73 0.39 19.90
CA ASN A 19 -17.60 0.51 18.46
C ASN A 19 -17.88 1.94 18.01
N THR A 20 -16.92 2.52 17.27
CA THR A 20 -17.11 3.74 16.49
C THR A 20 -17.60 3.36 15.10
N GLY A 21 -18.88 3.02 14.99
CA GLY A 21 -19.52 2.68 13.70
C GLY A 21 -20.56 1.58 13.85
N LEU A 22 -21.74 1.83 13.29
CA LEU A 22 -23.00 1.09 13.48
C LEU A 22 -23.03 -0.38 12.99
N ASN A 23 -21.90 -1.05 12.69
CA ASN A 23 -21.93 -2.39 12.05
C ASN A 23 -20.67 -3.27 12.21
N LEU A 24 -19.70 -2.92 13.05
CA LEU A 24 -18.46 -3.71 13.15
C LEU A 24 -18.64 -4.93 14.06
N PRO A 25 -18.35 -6.17 13.58
CA PRO A 25 -18.32 -7.34 14.44
C PRO A 25 -17.18 -7.22 15.47
N PHE A 26 -17.38 -7.79 16.65
CA PHE A 26 -16.34 -7.91 17.67
C PHE A 26 -16.25 -9.36 18.18
N SER A 27 -15.09 -9.71 18.74
CA SER A 27 -14.84 -11.00 19.38
C SER A 27 -14.25 -10.79 20.76
N VAL A 28 -14.64 -11.63 21.73
CA VAL A 28 -14.11 -11.57 23.09
C VAL A 28 -13.76 -12.98 23.57
N GLY A 29 -12.55 -13.12 24.14
CA GLY A 29 -12.13 -14.37 24.77
C GLY A 29 -12.88 -14.59 26.09
N VAL A 30 -13.71 -15.62 26.15
CA VAL A 30 -14.51 -16.00 27.34
C VAL A 30 -13.93 -17.18 28.10
N THR A 31 -12.84 -17.80 27.59
CA THR A 31 -12.30 -19.08 28.07
C THR A 31 -12.09 -19.14 29.57
N ARG A 32 -11.58 -18.06 30.19
CA ARG A 32 -11.27 -18.03 31.62
C ARG A 32 -12.51 -17.94 32.52
N GLN A 33 -13.68 -17.66 31.95
CA GLN A 33 -14.93 -17.43 32.66
C GLN A 33 -15.95 -18.55 32.41
N ILE A 34 -15.70 -19.42 31.43
CA ILE A 34 -16.51 -20.60 31.15
C ILE A 34 -16.24 -21.68 32.19
N LYS A 35 -17.30 -22.25 32.74
CA LYS A 35 -17.29 -23.45 33.59
C LYS A 35 -17.49 -24.68 32.72
N ILE A 36 -16.50 -25.56 32.68
CA ILE A 36 -16.53 -26.75 31.83
C ILE A 36 -17.51 -27.78 32.41
N GLY A 37 -18.37 -28.36 31.56
CA GLY A 37 -19.36 -29.37 31.96
C GLY A 37 -20.62 -28.80 32.64
N GLU A 38 -20.70 -27.48 32.84
CA GLU A 38 -21.83 -26.82 33.48
C GLU A 38 -22.58 -25.89 32.51
N LYS A 39 -23.81 -25.52 32.88
CA LYS A 39 -24.52 -24.42 32.22
C LYS A 39 -23.78 -23.11 32.48
N ASN A 40 -23.57 -22.35 31.41
CA ASN A 40 -22.95 -21.03 31.46
C ASN A 40 -23.94 -19.97 30.98
N ASP A 41 -23.99 -18.85 31.68
CA ASP A 41 -24.83 -17.70 31.32
C ASP A 41 -23.99 -16.60 30.69
N ILE A 42 -24.40 -16.14 29.50
CA ILE A 42 -23.74 -15.05 28.77
C ILE A 42 -24.75 -13.92 28.62
N VAL A 43 -24.39 -12.74 29.12
CA VAL A 43 -25.25 -11.55 29.04
C VAL A 43 -24.53 -10.48 28.24
N ILE A 44 -25.22 -9.95 27.22
CA ILE A 44 -24.75 -8.83 26.41
C ILE A 44 -25.75 -7.69 26.56
N GLY A 45 -25.37 -6.67 27.32
CA GLY A 45 -26.14 -5.44 27.46
C GLY A 45 -25.74 -4.44 26.38
N VAL A 46 -26.67 -4.01 25.54
CA VAL A 46 -26.41 -3.03 24.47
C VAL A 46 -26.97 -1.68 24.88
N LYS A 47 -26.11 -0.65 24.92
CA LYS A 47 -26.52 0.74 25.16
C LYS A 47 -26.74 1.48 23.85
N ALA A 48 -28.00 1.80 23.63
CA ALA A 48 -28.53 2.64 22.56
C ALA A 48 -28.10 4.11 22.69
N GLY A 49 -27.73 4.74 21.57
CA GLY A 49 -27.60 6.19 21.46
C GLY A 49 -28.96 6.89 21.27
N ARG A 50 -29.04 8.18 21.64
CA ARG A 50 -30.30 8.99 21.67
C ARG A 50 -31.00 9.16 20.31
N TRP A 51 -30.35 8.79 19.21
CA TRP A 51 -30.81 9.03 17.83
C TRP A 51 -30.52 7.84 16.87
N CYS A 52 -30.47 6.60 17.38
CA CYS A 52 -30.36 5.42 16.51
C CYS A 52 -31.75 4.83 16.21
N SER A 53 -31.97 4.31 15.00
CA SER A 53 -33.19 3.60 14.59
C SER A 53 -33.02 2.07 14.55
N LEU A 54 -31.79 1.61 14.74
CA LEU A 54 -31.40 0.19 14.79
C LEU A 54 -30.74 -0.06 16.14
N PHE A 55 -31.26 -1.03 16.90
CA PHE A 55 -30.76 -1.40 18.21
C PHE A 55 -30.64 -2.91 18.34
N GLY A 56 -29.65 -3.36 19.12
CA GLY A 56 -29.48 -4.76 19.49
C GLY A 56 -28.41 -5.48 18.66
N LEU A 57 -28.46 -6.80 18.70
CA LEU A 57 -27.49 -7.66 18.01
C LEU A 57 -28.01 -7.96 16.61
N HIS A 58 -27.54 -7.21 15.62
CA HIS A 58 -27.99 -7.31 14.22
C HIS A 58 -27.42 -8.51 13.46
N ARG A 59 -26.52 -9.28 14.08
CA ARG A 59 -25.91 -10.49 13.51
C ARG A 59 -25.97 -11.61 14.53
N SER A 60 -25.96 -12.85 14.04
CA SER A 60 -25.96 -14.04 14.89
C SER A 60 -24.79 -14.04 15.86
N VAL A 61 -25.09 -14.29 17.13
CA VAL A 61 -24.08 -14.54 18.16
C VAL A 61 -23.60 -15.98 18.02
N LYS A 62 -22.28 -16.17 17.98
CA LYS A 62 -21.67 -17.50 17.88
C LYS A 62 -20.65 -17.69 18.99
N LEU A 63 -20.67 -18.87 19.61
CA LEU A 63 -19.57 -19.39 20.39
C LEU A 63 -18.74 -20.33 19.51
N SER A 64 -17.44 -20.07 19.46
CA SER A 64 -16.49 -20.89 18.74
C SER A 64 -15.45 -21.39 19.72
N ALA A 65 -15.22 -22.70 19.75
CA ALA A 65 -14.11 -23.30 20.46
C ALA A 65 -12.91 -23.40 19.53
N HIS A 66 -11.73 -23.02 20.02
CA HIS A 66 -10.47 -23.08 19.30
C HIS A 66 -9.45 -23.82 20.16
N SER A 67 -8.61 -24.67 19.57
CA SER A 67 -7.48 -25.30 20.26
C SER A 67 -6.46 -24.26 20.73
N GLN A 68 -6.30 -23.18 19.96
CA GLN A 68 -5.47 -22.03 20.31
C GLN A 68 -6.06 -20.76 19.72
N CYS A 69 -6.21 -19.71 20.53
CA CYS A 69 -6.53 -18.36 20.04
C CYS A 69 -5.23 -17.60 19.79
N LEU A 70 -5.04 -17.11 18.56
CA LEU A 70 -3.85 -16.34 18.17
C LEU A 70 -4.12 -14.83 18.23
N ASP A 71 -5.03 -14.34 19.08
CA ASP A 71 -5.47 -12.94 19.04
C ASP A 71 -4.45 -11.94 19.61
N LYS A 72 -3.33 -12.42 20.15
CA LYS A 72 -2.32 -11.63 20.88
C LYS A 72 -0.91 -12.03 20.46
N ASN A 73 0.05 -11.16 20.76
CA ASN A 73 1.49 -11.41 20.59
C ASN A 73 1.97 -11.50 19.12
N TRP A 74 1.21 -10.95 18.17
CA TRP A 74 1.71 -10.73 16.82
C TRP A 74 2.78 -9.64 16.82
N LYS A 75 3.82 -9.82 16.01
CA LYS A 75 4.80 -8.79 15.69
C LYS A 75 4.37 -8.12 14.40
N ILE A 76 4.47 -6.80 14.35
CA ILE A 76 4.26 -6.02 13.14
C ILE A 76 5.60 -5.44 12.68
N CYS A 77 5.85 -5.50 11.38
CA CYS A 77 6.95 -4.82 10.73
C CYS A 77 6.37 -4.14 9.49
N GLU A 78 6.55 -2.83 9.39
CA GLU A 78 6.01 -2.06 8.28
C GLU A 78 6.94 -2.16 7.05
N GLY A 79 6.34 -2.29 5.87
CA GLY A 79 7.03 -2.30 4.59
C GLY A 79 7.75 -3.61 4.24
N LEU A 80 8.18 -3.70 2.99
CA LEU A 80 9.07 -4.75 2.50
C LEU A 80 10.52 -4.51 2.97
N PHE A 81 11.35 -5.55 2.97
CA PHE A 81 12.75 -5.44 3.43
C PHE A 81 13.50 -4.32 2.69
N GLU A 82 13.40 -4.32 1.38
CA GLU A 82 14.06 -3.41 0.46
C GLU A 82 13.56 -1.96 0.60
N GLN A 83 12.29 -1.79 1.01
CA GLN A 83 11.75 -0.47 1.37
C GLN A 83 12.36 0.04 2.68
N ARG A 84 12.62 -0.84 3.64
CA ARG A 84 13.31 -0.45 4.88
C ARG A 84 14.79 -0.12 4.63
N GLU A 85 15.45 -0.88 3.77
CA GLU A 85 16.82 -0.59 3.31
C GLU A 85 16.92 0.68 2.45
N GLY A 86 15.77 1.17 1.93
CA GLY A 86 15.72 2.44 1.20
C GLY A 86 16.26 2.36 -0.23
N TRP A 87 16.20 1.20 -0.88
CA TRP A 87 16.71 0.99 -2.24
C TRP A 87 16.04 1.90 -3.30
N TYR A 88 14.83 2.39 -3.00
CA TYR A 88 14.12 3.37 -3.83
C TYR A 88 14.64 4.81 -3.71
N LYS A 89 15.46 5.12 -2.69
CA LYS A 89 15.91 6.49 -2.40
C LYS A 89 16.91 6.99 -3.45
N THR A 90 16.90 8.30 -3.70
CA THR A 90 17.83 8.96 -4.64
C THR A 90 19.29 8.79 -4.26
N ASN A 91 19.61 8.75 -2.96
CA ASN A 91 20.98 8.67 -2.45
C ASN A 91 21.42 7.26 -2.07
N TYR A 92 20.65 6.22 -2.38
CA TYR A 92 21.08 4.83 -2.19
C TYR A 92 22.33 4.54 -3.03
N ASP A 93 23.29 3.84 -2.44
CA ASP A 93 24.52 3.39 -3.11
C ASP A 93 24.29 1.99 -3.69
N ASP A 94 24.14 1.94 -5.01
CA ASP A 94 23.95 0.72 -5.81
C ASP A 94 25.26 0.26 -6.47
N SER A 95 26.42 0.71 -6.01
CA SER A 95 27.73 0.32 -6.56
C SER A 95 28.03 -1.18 -6.48
N THR A 96 27.33 -1.91 -5.61
CA THR A 96 27.47 -3.37 -5.49
C THR A 96 26.47 -4.15 -6.33
N TRP A 97 25.61 -3.49 -7.12
CA TRP A 97 24.60 -4.14 -7.95
C TRP A 97 25.15 -4.46 -9.34
N ASP A 98 24.73 -5.58 -9.90
CA ASP A 98 25.10 -5.95 -11.26
C ASP A 98 24.46 -5.00 -12.28
N GLU A 99 25.24 -4.54 -13.25
CA GLU A 99 24.73 -3.81 -14.41
C GLU A 99 24.05 -4.77 -15.38
N VAL A 100 22.86 -4.40 -15.86
CA VAL A 100 22.08 -5.18 -16.83
C VAL A 100 21.43 -4.27 -17.88
N ASP A 101 21.40 -4.72 -19.12
CA ASP A 101 20.62 -4.08 -20.17
C ASP A 101 19.15 -4.50 -20.12
N VAL A 102 18.27 -3.56 -20.44
CA VAL A 102 16.82 -3.78 -20.58
C VAL A 102 16.38 -3.62 -22.04
N PRO A 103 15.46 -4.46 -22.56
CA PRO A 103 14.74 -5.52 -21.86
C PRO A 103 15.64 -6.72 -21.56
N VAL A 104 15.53 -7.27 -20.36
CA VAL A 104 16.32 -8.44 -19.95
C VAL A 104 15.88 -9.64 -20.80
N LYS A 105 16.81 -10.30 -21.51
CA LYS A 105 16.51 -11.39 -22.46
C LYS A 105 16.55 -12.79 -21.83
N GLU A 106 17.40 -13.04 -20.84
CA GLU A 106 17.56 -14.35 -20.19
C GLU A 106 17.84 -14.22 -18.69
N GLU A 107 17.27 -15.15 -17.91
CA GLU A 107 17.24 -15.14 -16.46
C GLU A 107 18.34 -16.05 -15.90
N LYS A 108 19.36 -15.47 -15.28
CA LYS A 108 20.25 -16.24 -14.40
C LYS A 108 19.78 -16.11 -12.94
N GLY A 109 19.08 -17.13 -12.45
CA GLY A 109 19.10 -17.52 -11.04
C GLY A 109 18.35 -16.66 -10.03
N ARG A 110 17.38 -15.83 -10.45
CA ARG A 110 16.63 -14.92 -9.54
C ARG A 110 15.13 -15.26 -9.43
N CYS A 111 14.78 -16.54 -9.46
CA CYS A 111 13.41 -17.01 -9.28
C CYS A 111 12.94 -16.84 -7.81
N GLY A 112 11.69 -16.41 -7.61
CA GLY A 112 11.02 -16.43 -6.31
C GLY A 112 11.21 -15.18 -5.42
N GLY A 113 11.81 -14.11 -5.92
CA GLY A 113 12.08 -12.89 -5.16
C GLY A 113 11.62 -11.60 -5.86
N ILE A 114 11.88 -10.46 -5.23
CA ILE A 114 11.70 -9.13 -5.84
C ILE A 114 13.05 -8.72 -6.44
N ILE A 115 13.09 -8.42 -7.74
CA ILE A 115 14.29 -7.83 -8.36
C ILE A 115 14.14 -6.33 -8.44
N TRP A 116 15.15 -5.61 -7.97
CA TRP A 116 15.24 -4.18 -8.13
C TRP A 116 16.13 -3.80 -9.32
N TYR A 117 15.66 -2.82 -10.07
CA TYR A 117 16.37 -2.17 -11.15
C TYR A 117 16.49 -0.70 -10.81
N ARG A 118 17.68 -0.13 -10.97
CA ARG A 118 17.95 1.27 -10.68
C ARG A 118 18.76 1.88 -11.81
N ARG A 119 18.41 3.12 -12.18
CA ARG A 119 19.11 3.87 -13.21
C ARG A 119 19.12 5.35 -12.89
N LYS A 120 20.30 5.97 -13.00
CA LYS A 120 20.43 7.43 -13.03
C LYS A 120 20.28 7.94 -14.45
N VAL A 121 19.54 9.04 -14.63
CA VAL A 121 19.33 9.69 -15.93
C VAL A 121 19.50 11.19 -15.79
N ASN A 122 20.17 11.79 -16.78
CA ASN A 122 20.29 13.24 -16.90
C ASN A 122 19.20 13.75 -17.84
N LEU A 123 18.36 14.65 -17.34
CA LEU A 123 17.24 15.23 -18.08
C LEU A 123 17.40 16.75 -18.11
N LYS A 124 17.19 17.35 -19.28
CA LYS A 124 17.30 18.80 -19.47
C LYS A 124 16.03 19.29 -20.17
N THR A 125 15.25 20.08 -19.45
CA THR A 125 14.14 20.84 -20.03
C THR A 125 14.69 22.15 -20.58
N PRO A 126 14.43 22.52 -21.85
CA PRO A 126 14.82 23.81 -22.38
C PRO A 126 14.25 24.97 -21.56
N GLU A 127 15.01 26.06 -21.46
CA GLU A 127 14.56 27.27 -20.77
C GLU A 127 13.30 27.84 -21.44
N GLY A 128 12.38 28.38 -20.65
CA GLY A 128 11.09 28.87 -21.14
C GLY A 128 10.04 27.79 -21.43
N TYR A 129 10.31 26.52 -21.15
CA TYR A 129 9.35 25.42 -21.31
C TYR A 129 9.04 24.70 -20.00
N VAL A 130 7.88 24.06 -19.97
CA VAL A 130 7.45 23.09 -18.96
C VAL A 130 7.17 21.77 -19.68
N ALA A 131 7.74 20.69 -19.18
CA ALA A 131 7.62 19.36 -19.76
C ALA A 131 7.54 18.31 -18.65
N PRO A 132 6.34 18.06 -18.08
CA PRO A 132 6.15 16.86 -17.27
C PRO A 132 6.47 15.64 -18.10
N LEU A 133 6.89 14.57 -17.42
CA LEU A 133 7.38 13.39 -18.09
C LEU A 133 6.40 12.24 -17.93
N ARG A 134 6.54 11.31 -18.86
CA ARG A 134 5.91 10.01 -18.85
C ARG A 134 7.00 8.96 -18.83
N LEU A 135 6.97 8.10 -17.82
CA LEU A 135 7.73 6.86 -17.80
C LEU A 135 6.83 5.76 -18.37
N THR A 136 7.25 5.19 -19.50
CA THR A 136 6.53 4.09 -20.14
C THR A 136 7.25 2.78 -19.84
N ILE A 137 6.52 1.81 -19.29
CA ILE A 137 7.01 0.46 -18.98
C ILE A 137 6.15 -0.54 -19.72
N LYS A 138 6.77 -1.38 -20.56
CA LYS A 138 6.05 -2.41 -21.34
C LYS A 138 6.71 -3.76 -21.22
N ALA A 139 5.92 -4.81 -21.43
CA ALA A 139 6.39 -6.20 -21.45
C ALA A 139 7.23 -6.55 -20.20
N THR A 140 6.89 -5.99 -19.05
CA THR A 140 7.43 -6.38 -17.73
C THR A 140 6.60 -7.54 -17.20
N SER A 141 7.23 -8.52 -16.56
CA SER A 141 6.53 -9.68 -15.99
C SER A 141 5.75 -9.31 -14.72
N SER A 142 4.62 -9.96 -14.46
CA SER A 142 3.95 -9.94 -13.16
C SER A 142 3.56 -8.52 -12.71
N LYS A 143 4.13 -8.00 -11.63
CA LYS A 143 3.80 -6.69 -11.04
C LYS A 143 5.08 -5.93 -10.77
N ALA A 144 5.03 -4.60 -10.82
CA ALA A 144 6.16 -3.78 -10.40
C ALA A 144 5.73 -2.56 -9.58
N LEU A 145 6.59 -2.14 -8.66
CA LEU A 145 6.51 -0.85 -7.97
C LEU A 145 7.49 0.11 -8.62
N ILE A 146 7.03 1.33 -8.91
CA ILE A 146 7.79 2.31 -9.69
C ILE A 146 8.04 3.53 -8.83
N TYR A 147 9.30 3.93 -8.76
CA TYR A 147 9.76 5.08 -8.00
C TYR A 147 10.59 6.02 -8.88
N PHE A 148 10.36 7.32 -8.70
CA PHE A 148 11.12 8.39 -9.33
C PHE A 148 11.61 9.34 -8.23
N ASN A 149 12.92 9.52 -8.12
CA ASN A 149 13.56 10.32 -7.07
C ASN A 149 13.06 10.01 -5.66
N GLY A 150 12.85 8.73 -5.34
CA GLY A 150 12.36 8.28 -4.04
C GLY A 150 10.84 8.34 -3.85
N VAL A 151 10.09 8.90 -4.79
CA VAL A 151 8.63 9.00 -4.71
C VAL A 151 7.99 7.87 -5.51
N SER A 152 7.03 7.16 -4.92
CA SER A 152 6.25 6.14 -5.66
C SER A 152 5.32 6.83 -6.65
N ILE A 153 5.51 6.55 -7.94
CA ILE A 153 4.70 7.16 -9.03
C ILE A 153 3.67 6.20 -9.61
N GLY A 154 3.73 4.92 -9.27
CA GLY A 154 2.75 3.96 -9.75
C GLY A 154 3.08 2.51 -9.49
N ARG A 155 2.14 1.67 -9.91
CA ARG A 155 2.21 0.21 -9.87
C ARG A 155 1.92 -0.31 -11.27
N TYR A 156 2.80 -1.13 -11.80
CA TYR A 156 2.57 -1.86 -13.04
C TYR A 156 2.00 -3.24 -12.71
N ALA A 157 1.10 -3.73 -13.56
CA ALA A 157 0.68 -5.12 -13.59
C ALA A 157 0.60 -5.58 -15.04
N GLU A 158 1.09 -6.79 -15.32
CA GLU A 158 1.11 -7.40 -16.66
C GLU A 158 -0.30 -7.52 -17.26
N ILE A 159 -1.32 -7.66 -16.42
CA ILE A 159 -2.74 -7.65 -16.85
C ILE A 159 -3.19 -6.29 -17.42
N GLY A 160 -2.41 -5.23 -17.18
CA GLY A 160 -2.62 -3.91 -17.74
C GLY A 160 -3.86 -3.19 -17.20
N PRO A 161 -4.39 -2.19 -17.94
CA PRO A 161 -3.87 -1.67 -19.21
C PRO A 161 -2.76 -0.62 -19.06
N GLN A 162 -2.46 -0.18 -17.83
CA GLN A 162 -1.58 0.96 -17.61
C GLN A 162 -0.11 0.62 -17.88
N GLU A 163 0.44 1.19 -18.96
CA GLU A 163 1.87 1.15 -19.28
C GLU A 163 2.58 2.49 -19.04
N ASP A 164 1.80 3.57 -18.88
CA ASP A 164 2.27 4.94 -18.81
C ASP A 164 2.08 5.53 -17.40
N PHE A 165 3.15 6.10 -16.85
CA PHE A 165 3.19 6.67 -15.51
C PHE A 165 3.62 8.12 -15.56
N TYR A 166 2.76 9.02 -15.08
CA TYR A 166 3.00 10.45 -15.05
C TYR A 166 4.05 10.82 -13.98
N VAL A 167 4.98 11.69 -14.33
CA VAL A 167 5.99 12.26 -13.45
C VAL A 167 5.77 13.77 -13.39
N TYR A 168 5.32 14.22 -12.23
CA TYR A 168 5.07 15.63 -11.91
C TYR A 168 6.34 16.46 -12.07
N GLU A 169 6.20 17.70 -12.54
CA GLU A 169 7.32 18.59 -12.86
C GLU A 169 8.25 18.84 -11.66
N ASP A 170 7.68 18.99 -10.46
CA ASP A 170 8.42 19.26 -9.23
C ASP A 170 9.32 18.10 -8.78
N LEU A 171 9.06 16.89 -9.29
CA LEU A 171 9.92 15.73 -9.04
C LEU A 171 11.14 15.72 -9.97
N ILE A 172 11.12 16.45 -11.08
CA ILE A 172 12.14 16.41 -12.11
C ILE A 172 13.30 17.32 -11.73
N LYS A 173 14.50 16.75 -11.73
CA LYS A 173 15.78 17.42 -11.48
C LYS A 173 16.68 17.29 -12.70
N LYS A 174 17.88 17.89 -12.65
CA LYS A 174 18.91 17.70 -13.69
C LYS A 174 19.39 16.24 -13.75
N GLU A 175 19.69 15.66 -12.59
CA GLU A 175 19.99 14.24 -12.42
C GLU A 175 18.84 13.58 -11.64
N ASN A 176 18.32 12.47 -12.17
CA ASN A 176 17.18 11.76 -11.59
C ASN A 176 17.51 10.29 -11.41
N THR A 177 16.92 9.69 -10.39
CA THR A 177 17.01 8.25 -10.11
C THR A 177 15.66 7.61 -10.36
N ILE A 178 15.65 6.58 -11.20
CA ILE A 178 14.50 5.71 -11.42
C ILE A 178 14.79 4.40 -10.70
N ALA A 179 13.88 3.92 -9.86
CA ALA A 179 13.96 2.62 -9.23
C ALA A 179 12.67 1.82 -9.49
N ILE A 180 12.80 0.58 -9.92
CA ILE A 180 11.69 -0.30 -10.29
C ILE A 180 11.89 -1.64 -9.59
N ALA A 181 10.92 -2.04 -8.77
CA ALA A 181 10.94 -3.33 -8.09
C ALA A 181 9.95 -4.28 -8.77
N VAL A 182 10.45 -5.31 -9.45
CA VAL A 182 9.63 -6.31 -10.18
C VAL A 182 9.40 -7.52 -9.27
N ASP A 183 8.13 -7.87 -9.07
CA ASP A 183 7.69 -8.97 -8.23
C ASP A 183 7.75 -10.30 -8.97
N GLY A 184 8.74 -11.12 -8.61
CA GLY A 184 9.07 -12.40 -9.22
C GLY A 184 8.62 -13.64 -8.46
N ARG A 185 7.67 -13.49 -7.53
CA ARG A 185 7.28 -14.59 -6.63
C ARG A 185 6.34 -15.61 -7.29
N GLU A 186 5.51 -15.17 -8.23
CA GLU A 186 4.58 -16.03 -8.97
C GLU A 186 5.07 -16.40 -10.37
N LYS A 187 5.90 -15.55 -10.96
CA LYS A 187 6.54 -15.72 -12.27
C LYS A 187 7.95 -15.22 -12.18
N ASN A 188 8.83 -15.66 -13.05
CA ASN A 188 10.19 -15.14 -13.03
C ASN A 188 10.20 -13.62 -13.32
N PRO A 189 10.86 -12.82 -12.47
CA PRO A 189 10.86 -11.36 -12.56
C PRO A 189 11.76 -10.88 -13.70
N ARG A 190 11.19 -10.08 -14.60
CA ARG A 190 11.85 -9.50 -15.77
C ARG A 190 11.34 -8.10 -16.03
N LEU A 191 12.24 -7.12 -15.97
CA LEU A 191 11.96 -5.76 -16.46
C LEU A 191 11.97 -5.76 -18.00
N GLY A 192 10.86 -5.31 -18.59
CA GLY A 192 10.72 -5.16 -20.03
C GLY A 192 11.34 -3.85 -20.52
N THR A 193 10.71 -3.23 -21.52
CA THR A 193 11.20 -1.94 -22.03
C THR A 193 10.80 -0.82 -21.08
N VAL A 194 11.73 0.11 -20.87
CA VAL A 194 11.51 1.33 -20.08
C VAL A 194 11.96 2.50 -20.91
N SER A 195 11.08 3.48 -21.11
CA SER A 195 11.40 4.72 -21.82
C SER A 195 10.84 5.93 -21.07
N ILE A 196 11.47 7.08 -21.29
CA ILE A 196 11.01 8.35 -20.75
C ILE A 196 10.78 9.32 -21.91
N SER A 197 9.64 9.99 -21.88
CA SER A 197 9.25 10.98 -22.91
C SER A 197 8.50 12.13 -22.25
N PRO A 198 8.49 13.33 -22.85
CA PRO A 198 7.56 14.37 -22.44
C PRO A 198 6.12 13.86 -22.52
N TYR A 199 5.32 14.15 -21.50
CA TYR A 199 3.89 13.89 -21.52
C TYR A 199 3.18 14.94 -22.40
N TYR A 200 3.51 16.21 -22.16
CA TYR A 200 3.29 17.32 -23.10
C TYR A 200 4.45 18.30 -22.98
N ILE A 201 4.51 19.26 -23.91
CA ILE A 201 5.43 20.39 -23.86
C ILE A 201 4.61 21.66 -23.93
N ALA A 202 4.79 22.54 -22.95
CA ALA A 202 4.14 23.85 -22.91
C ALA A 202 5.20 24.96 -22.81
N LYS A 203 4.98 26.07 -23.52
CA LYS A 203 5.80 27.27 -23.38
C LYS A 203 5.32 28.05 -22.15
N LYS A 204 6.25 28.51 -21.32
CA LYS A 204 5.95 29.45 -20.23
C LYS A 204 5.54 30.79 -20.85
N VAL A 205 4.41 31.33 -20.41
CA VAL A 205 3.88 32.62 -20.85
C VAL A 205 3.54 33.44 -19.62
N ASP A 206 3.93 34.71 -19.64
CA ASP A 206 3.49 35.69 -18.67
C ASP A 206 2.18 36.31 -19.17
N ILE A 207 1.20 36.44 -18.29
CA ILE A 207 -0.10 37.03 -18.60
C ILE A 207 -0.25 38.28 -17.74
N GLU A 208 -0.40 39.42 -18.39
CA GLU A 208 -0.69 40.70 -17.74
C GLU A 208 -2.16 41.05 -17.91
N LEU A 209 -2.82 41.44 -16.82
CA LEU A 209 -4.16 42.02 -16.85
C LEU A 209 -4.04 43.53 -16.70
N SER A 210 -4.41 44.27 -17.73
CA SER A 210 -4.43 45.74 -17.73
C SER A 210 -5.86 46.28 -17.83
N GLN A 211 -6.13 47.34 -17.07
CA GLN A 211 -7.36 48.12 -17.17
C GLN A 211 -7.10 49.32 -18.10
N ILE A 212 -7.90 49.45 -19.15
CA ILE A 212 -7.82 50.57 -20.10
C ILE A 212 -8.90 51.59 -19.72
N TRP A 213 -8.51 52.87 -19.65
CA TRP A 213 -9.40 54.01 -19.39
C TRP A 213 -9.97 54.57 -20.69
#